data_AF-A0A842MNE4-F1
#
_entry.id   AF-A0A842MNE4-F1
#
_cell.length_a   1.000
_cell.length_b   1.000
_cell.length_c   1.000
_cell.angle_alpha   90.00
_cell.angle_beta   90.00
_cell.angle_gamma   90.00
#
_symmetry.space_group_name_H-M   'P 1'
#
loop_
_entity.id
_entity.type
_entity.pdbx_description
1 polymer ?
#
loop_
_entity_poly.entity_id
_entity_poly.type
_entity_poly.pdbx_seq_one_letter_code
_entity_poly.pdbx_strand_id
1 'polypeptide(L)'
;MIKGSETTKNNILSRTVKAALATALMGAAWLFIGFITSMMPIDYPSYSTFFEVLVGAMLIFTFATTFCEGTIYKYFFIIIRAFFLTIYIVYASNFGLISLPYGNFNITVEFMPIVGLFVIANLLEAAKGLIQAIEFASQKG
;
A
#
# COMPACT_ATOMS: atom_id res chain seq x y z
N MET A 1 -12.04 21.34 -36.70
CA MET A 1 -10.72 21.14 -36.05
C MET A 1 -10.88 20.92 -34.53
N ILE A 2 -11.77 20.02 -34.09
CA ILE A 2 -12.15 19.82 -32.66
C ILE A 2 -11.82 18.39 -32.15
N LYS A 3 -11.20 17.53 -32.97
CA LYS A 3 -11.03 16.09 -32.69
C LYS A 3 -9.98 15.75 -31.60
N GLY A 4 -9.17 16.72 -31.16
CA GLY A 4 -8.08 16.52 -30.20
C GLY A 4 -8.47 16.67 -28.72
N SER A 5 -9.56 17.37 -28.38
CA SER A 5 -9.95 17.57 -26.98
C SER A 5 -10.80 16.40 -26.44
N GLU A 6 -11.70 15.84 -27.25
CA GLU A 6 -12.56 14.71 -26.84
C GLU A 6 -11.77 13.41 -26.61
N THR A 7 -10.77 13.13 -27.44
CA THR A 7 -9.90 11.95 -27.31
C THR A 7 -9.05 12.00 -26.03
N THR A 8 -8.51 13.18 -25.70
CA THR A 8 -7.74 13.38 -24.46
C THR A 8 -8.62 13.26 -23.22
N LYS A 9 -9.84 13.82 -23.27
CA LYS A 9 -10.80 13.77 -22.15
C LYS A 9 -11.31 12.35 -21.89
N ASN A 10 -11.57 11.58 -22.95
CA ASN A 10 -12.00 10.18 -22.85
C ASN A 10 -10.89 9.28 -22.28
N ASN A 11 -9.62 9.56 -22.57
CA ASN A 11 -8.49 8.81 -22.02
C ASN A 11 -8.28 9.07 -20.52
N ILE A 12 -8.44 10.31 -20.05
CA ILE A 12 -8.36 10.63 -18.62
C ILE A 12 -9.54 10.02 -17.88
N LEU A 13 -10.76 10.16 -18.42
CA LEU A 13 -11.96 9.60 -17.81
C LEU A 13 -11.86 8.07 -17.64
N SER A 14 -11.41 7.35 -18.67
CA SER A 14 -11.22 5.89 -18.61
C SER A 14 -10.19 5.49 -17.55
N ARG A 15 -9.07 6.22 -17.46
CA ARG A 15 -8.03 5.97 -16.43
C ARG A 15 -8.54 6.25 -15.02
N THR A 16 -9.31 7.32 -14.83
CA THR A 16 -9.93 7.63 -13.54
C THR A 16 -10.94 6.57 -13.13
N VAL A 17 -11.82 6.13 -14.04
CA VAL A 17 -12.80 5.06 -13.75
C VAL A 17 -12.09 3.76 -13.41
N LYS A 18 -11.05 3.38 -14.17
CA LYS A 18 -10.25 2.19 -13.87
C LYS A 18 -9.57 2.27 -12.51
N ALA A 19 -8.97 3.41 -12.18
CA ALA A 19 -8.33 3.64 -10.89
C ALA A 19 -9.34 3.60 -9.75
N ALA A 20 -10.50 4.25 -9.91
CA ALA A 20 -11.56 4.22 -8.92
C ALA A 20 -12.09 2.80 -8.68
N LEU A 21 -12.29 2.00 -9.73
CA LEU A 21 -12.71 0.60 -9.61
C LEU A 21 -11.65 -0.26 -8.90
N ALA A 22 -10.38 -0.14 -9.28
CA ALA A 22 -9.29 -0.87 -8.64
C ALA A 22 -9.17 -0.50 -7.15
N THR A 23 -9.25 0.79 -6.82
CA THR A 23 -9.24 1.27 -5.44
C THR A 23 -10.47 0.83 -4.66
N ALA A 24 -11.66 0.83 -5.28
CA ALA A 24 -12.89 0.34 -4.63
C ALA A 24 -12.82 -1.16 -4.31
N LEU A 25 -12.30 -1.97 -5.24
CA LEU A 25 -12.07 -3.41 -5.00
C LEU A 25 -11.06 -3.64 -3.87
N MET A 26 -9.95 -2.90 -3.87
CA MET A 26 -8.96 -2.94 -2.79
C MET A 26 -9.59 -2.51 -1.45
N GLY A 27 -10.41 -1.45 -1.46
CA GLY A 27 -11.14 -0.98 -0.27
C GLY A 27 -12.11 -2.02 0.26
N ALA A 28 -12.86 -2.69 -0.60
CA ALA A 28 -13.75 -3.79 -0.21
C ALA A 28 -12.96 -4.94 0.46
N ALA A 29 -11.78 -5.29 -0.07
CA ALA A 29 -10.91 -6.28 0.56
C ALA A 29 -10.43 -5.84 1.95
N TRP A 30 -10.04 -4.58 2.13
CA TRP A 30 -9.66 -4.05 3.43
C TRP A 30 -10.82 -3.96 4.43
N LEU A 31 -12.03 -3.60 3.97
CA LEU A 31 -13.23 -3.64 4.81
C LEU A 31 -13.52 -5.06 5.29
N PHE A 32 -13.35 -6.06 4.43
CA PHE A 32 -13.49 -7.46 4.83
C PHE A 32 -12.46 -7.86 5.89
N ILE A 33 -11.20 -7.43 5.76
CA ILE A 33 -10.17 -7.65 6.79
C ILE A 33 -10.57 -6.97 8.11
N GLY A 34 -11.03 -5.72 8.06
CA GLY A 34 -11.50 -4.99 9.25
C GLY A 34 -12.69 -5.66 9.94
N PHE A 35 -13.60 -6.25 9.15
CA PHE A 35 -14.71 -7.03 9.68
C PHE A 35 -14.22 -8.28 10.44
N ILE A 36 -13.27 -9.04 9.88
CA ILE A 36 -12.69 -10.21 10.55
C ILE A 36 -11.96 -9.82 11.83
N THR A 37 -11.21 -8.71 11.83
CA THR A 37 -10.44 -8.28 13.00
C THR A 37 -11.33 -7.76 14.11
N SER A 38 -12.48 -7.17 13.79
CA SER A 38 -13.49 -6.76 14.79
C SER A 38 -14.11 -7.92 15.57
N MET A 39 -14.01 -9.15 15.06
CA MET A 39 -14.47 -10.36 15.76
C MET A 39 -13.45 -10.89 16.78
N MET A 40 -12.21 -10.40 16.74
CA MET A 40 -11.18 -10.80 17.70
C MET A 40 -11.32 -9.97 18.99
N PRO A 41 -11.18 -10.58 20.18
CA PRO A 41 -11.27 -9.89 21.46
C PRO A 41 -9.98 -9.09 21.77
N ILE A 42 -9.49 -8.33 20.80
CA ILE A 42 -8.25 -7.54 20.89
C ILE A 42 -8.66 -6.07 20.83
N ASP A 43 -8.99 -5.51 21.98
CA ASP A 43 -9.25 -4.07 22.11
C ASP A 43 -7.91 -3.34 22.34
N TYR A 44 -7.17 -3.11 21.25
CA TYR A 44 -5.91 -2.38 21.29
C TYR A 44 -6.09 -1.03 20.58
N PRO A 45 -6.25 0.09 21.29
CA PRO A 45 -6.52 1.39 20.69
C PRO A 45 -5.51 1.79 19.60
N SER A 46 -4.22 1.46 19.77
CA SER A 46 -3.19 1.76 18.77
C SER A 46 -3.32 0.93 17.48
N TYR A 47 -4.05 -0.20 17.51
CA TYR A 47 -4.33 -1.00 16.33
C TYR A 47 -5.27 -0.29 15.35
N SER A 48 -6.26 0.45 15.87
CA SER A 48 -7.22 1.19 15.03
C SER A 48 -6.52 2.23 14.14
N THR A 49 -5.72 3.11 14.75
CA THR A 49 -4.91 4.10 14.03
C THR A 49 -3.91 3.45 13.09
N PHE A 50 -3.28 2.33 13.51
CA PHE A 50 -2.36 1.59 12.66
C PHE A 50 -3.03 1.10 11.38
N PHE A 51 -4.19 0.48 11.55
CA PHE A 51 -4.98 -0.07 10.46
C PHE A 51 -5.49 1.02 9.52
N GLU A 52 -6.04 2.11 10.04
CA GLU A 52 -6.58 3.22 9.23
C GLU A 52 -5.53 3.87 8.33
N VAL A 53 -4.34 4.16 8.86
CA VAL A 53 -3.26 4.76 8.07
C VAL A 53 -2.74 3.78 7.01
N LEU A 54 -2.61 2.49 7.37
CA LEU A 54 -2.21 1.45 6.42
C LEU A 54 -3.21 1.34 5.25
N VAL A 55 -4.51 1.26 5.56
CA VAL A 55 -5.58 1.21 4.56
C VAL A 55 -5.57 2.46 3.71
N GLY A 56 -5.54 3.65 4.32
CA GLY A 56 -5.52 4.92 3.60
C GLY A 56 -4.35 5.03 2.63
N ALA A 57 -3.14 4.67 3.07
CA ALA A 57 -1.98 4.62 2.21
C ALA A 57 -2.15 3.63 1.05
N MET A 58 -2.63 2.42 1.33
CA MET A 58 -2.87 1.40 0.30
C MET A 58 -3.88 1.87 -0.75
N LEU A 59 -4.95 2.57 -0.35
CA LEU A 59 -5.95 3.12 -1.28
C LEU A 59 -5.37 4.24 -2.14
N ILE A 60 -4.65 5.19 -1.53
CA ILE A 60 -4.02 6.31 -2.23
C ILE A 60 -3.01 5.79 -3.25
N PHE A 61 -2.11 4.89 -2.85
CA PHE A 61 -1.10 4.36 -3.77
C PHE A 61 -1.69 3.44 -4.83
N THR A 62 -2.72 2.64 -4.52
CA THR A 62 -3.46 1.87 -5.53
C THR A 62 -4.07 2.81 -6.57
N PHE A 63 -4.74 3.86 -6.12
CA PHE A 63 -5.32 4.84 -7.03
C PHE A 63 -4.25 5.50 -7.90
N ALA A 64 -3.18 6.01 -7.29
CA ALA A 64 -2.10 6.70 -7.99
C ALA A 64 -1.39 5.79 -9.00
N THR A 65 -1.08 4.56 -8.62
CA THR A 65 -0.41 3.59 -9.53
C THR A 65 -1.31 3.19 -10.69
N THR A 66 -2.59 2.88 -10.45
CA THR A 66 -3.54 2.52 -11.52
C THR A 66 -3.84 3.73 -12.41
N PHE A 67 -4.01 4.92 -11.84
CA PHE A 67 -4.23 6.13 -12.61
C PHE A 67 -3.03 6.44 -13.50
N CYS A 68 -1.81 6.28 -13.00
CA CYS A 68 -0.56 6.52 -13.72
C CYS A 68 -0.14 5.37 -14.66
N GLU A 69 -0.97 4.34 -14.86
CA GLU A 69 -0.64 3.27 -15.79
C GLU A 69 -0.26 3.77 -17.20
N GLY A 70 0.79 3.16 -17.77
CA GLY A 70 1.36 3.58 -19.05
C GLY A 70 2.27 4.82 -18.99
N THR A 71 2.51 5.37 -17.79
CA THR A 71 3.44 6.49 -17.57
C THR A 71 4.59 6.08 -16.65
N ILE A 72 5.72 6.80 -16.75
CA ILE A 72 6.88 6.59 -15.87
C ILE A 72 6.51 6.80 -14.38
N TYR A 73 5.52 7.66 -14.10
CA TYR A 73 5.05 7.94 -12.75
C TYR A 73 4.47 6.72 -12.03
N LYS A 74 3.96 5.71 -12.76
CA LYS A 74 3.52 4.45 -12.16
C LYS A 74 4.63 3.82 -11.31
N TYR A 75 5.84 3.74 -11.87
CA TYR A 75 6.97 3.07 -11.21
C TYR A 75 7.46 3.87 -10.00
N PHE A 76 7.46 5.19 -10.10
CA PHE A 76 7.74 6.08 -8.97
C PHE A 76 6.79 5.82 -7.80
N PHE A 77 5.47 5.74 -8.04
CA PHE A 77 4.51 5.44 -6.99
C PHE A 77 4.65 4.03 -6.42
N ILE A 78 5.04 3.02 -7.21
CA ILE A 78 5.34 1.67 -6.70
C ILE A 78 6.51 1.72 -5.71
N ILE A 79 7.60 2.41 -6.09
CA ILE A 79 8.81 2.51 -5.27
C ILE A 79 8.51 3.28 -3.97
N ILE A 80 7.85 4.45 -4.06
CA ILE A 80 7.49 5.23 -2.87
C ILE A 80 6.56 4.45 -1.95
N ARG A 81 5.56 3.75 -2.51
CA ARG A 81 4.66 2.90 -1.71
C ARG A 81 5.46 1.88 -0.90
N ALA A 82 6.37 1.17 -1.54
CA ALA A 82 7.20 0.17 -0.88
C ALA A 82 8.03 0.76 0.27
N PHE A 83 8.67 1.93 0.06
CA PHE A 83 9.41 2.60 1.13
C PHE A 83 8.50 3.10 2.25
N PHE A 84 7.38 3.72 1.91
CA PHE A 84 6.39 4.18 2.88
C PHE A 84 5.92 3.02 3.76
N LEU A 85 5.47 1.92 3.15
CA LEU A 85 4.99 0.73 3.87
C LEU A 85 6.09 0.11 4.74
N THR A 86 7.32 0.05 4.24
CA THR A 86 8.47 -0.45 4.99
C THR A 86 8.70 0.37 6.27
N ILE A 87 8.85 1.69 6.12
CA ILE A 87 9.10 2.60 7.25
C ILE A 87 7.93 2.55 8.23
N TYR A 88 6.70 2.60 7.71
CA TYR A 88 5.49 2.63 8.50
C TYR A 88 5.30 1.34 9.32
N ILE A 89 5.43 0.17 8.70
CA ILE A 89 5.28 -1.12 9.39
C ILE A 89 6.35 -1.28 10.46
N VAL A 90 7.61 -0.95 10.16
CA VAL A 90 8.71 -1.06 11.14
C VAL A 90 8.46 -0.16 12.35
N TYR A 91 8.09 1.10 12.10
CA TYR A 91 7.84 2.06 13.17
C TYR A 91 6.60 1.68 14.00
N ALA A 92 5.47 1.44 13.34
CA ALA A 92 4.20 1.22 14.03
C ALA A 92 4.11 -0.14 14.74
N SER A 93 4.90 -1.14 14.29
CA SER A 93 5.00 -2.43 14.98
C SER A 93 6.05 -2.46 16.09
N ASN A 94 6.73 -1.34 16.39
CA ASN A 94 7.90 -1.31 17.28
C ASN A 94 8.93 -2.39 16.93
N PHE A 95 9.28 -2.51 15.64
CA PHE A 95 10.17 -3.56 15.12
C PHE A 95 9.66 -5.00 15.35
N GLY A 96 8.35 -5.17 15.55
CA GLY A 96 7.71 -6.45 15.81
C GLY A 96 7.70 -6.85 17.28
N LEU A 97 7.88 -5.91 18.21
CA LEU A 97 7.80 -6.16 19.65
C LEU A 97 6.44 -5.74 20.19
N ILE A 98 5.64 -6.72 20.63
CA ILE A 98 4.38 -6.46 21.31
C ILE A 98 4.55 -6.85 22.78
N SER A 99 4.47 -5.87 23.67
CA SER A 99 4.53 -6.08 25.12
C SER A 99 3.14 -5.90 25.73
N LEU A 100 2.63 -6.95 26.37
CA LEU A 100 1.33 -6.94 27.04
C LEU A 100 1.54 -7.09 28.56
N PRO A 101 1.12 -6.11 29.37
CA PRO A 101 1.14 -6.25 30.81
C PRO A 101 0.07 -7.25 31.26
N TYR A 102 0.46 -8.24 32.04
CA TYR A 102 -0.43 -9.23 32.66
C TYR A 102 -0.11 -9.37 34.16
N GLY A 103 -0.87 -8.66 34.98
CA GLY A 103 -0.61 -8.57 36.43
C GLY A 103 0.74 -7.89 36.71
N ASN A 104 1.66 -8.59 37.38
CA ASN A 104 3.01 -8.12 37.66
C ASN A 104 4.05 -8.54 36.60
N PHE A 105 3.62 -9.20 35.53
CA PHE A 105 4.49 -9.69 34.46
C PHE A 105 4.26 -8.89 33.18
N ASN A 106 5.31 -8.65 32.41
CA ASN A 106 5.21 -8.19 31.03
C ASN A 106 5.48 -9.39 30.11
N ILE A 107 4.47 -9.76 29.33
CA ILE A 107 4.61 -10.78 28.29
C ILE A 107 5.01 -10.04 27.01
N THR A 108 6.23 -10.28 26.56
CA THR A 108 6.71 -9.76 25.28
C THR A 108 6.65 -10.85 24.23
N VAL A 109 5.95 -10.61 23.14
CA VAL A 109 5.91 -11.50 21.98
C VAL A 109 6.69 -10.84 20.84
N GLU A 110 7.64 -11.59 20.30
CA GLU A 110 8.51 -11.14 19.21
C GLU A 110 7.97 -11.64 17.86
N PHE A 111 7.50 -10.72 17.04
CA PHE A 111 7.08 -10.94 15.65
C PHE A 111 8.08 -10.32 14.65
N MET A 112 9.29 -10.01 15.11
CA MET A 112 10.37 -9.44 14.28
C MET A 112 10.61 -10.21 12.98
N PRO A 113 10.57 -11.56 12.94
CA PRO A 113 10.72 -12.30 11.67
C PRO A 113 9.63 -11.96 10.64
N ILE A 114 8.38 -11.77 11.09
CA ILE A 114 7.26 -11.41 10.21
C ILE A 114 7.45 -10.01 9.65
N VAL A 115 7.85 -9.07 10.51
CA VAL A 115 8.19 -7.69 10.08
C VAL A 115 9.33 -7.72 9.06
N GLY A 116 10.37 -8.53 9.30
CA GLY A 116 11.48 -8.71 8.37
C GLY A 116 11.03 -9.23 7.00
N LEU A 117 10.13 -10.22 6.96
CA LEU A 117 9.55 -10.71 5.69
C LEU A 117 8.76 -9.62 4.96
N PHE A 118 7.98 -8.81 5.68
CA PHE A 118 7.28 -7.68 5.09
C PHE A 118 8.24 -6.64 4.50
N VAL A 119 9.32 -6.31 5.21
CA VAL A 119 10.36 -5.39 4.72
C VAL A 119 10.98 -5.93 3.43
N ILE A 120 11.39 -7.19 3.42
CA ILE A 120 12.00 -7.82 2.23
C ILE A 120 11.02 -7.82 1.05
N ALA A 121 9.75 -8.16 1.29
CA ALA A 121 8.73 -8.18 0.25
C ALA A 121 8.52 -6.79 -0.38
N ASN A 122 8.48 -5.73 0.44
CA ASN A 122 8.37 -4.36 -0.05
C ASN A 122 9.63 -3.92 -0.81
N LEU A 123 10.82 -4.22 -0.31
CA LEU A 123 12.07 -3.91 -1.03
C LEU A 123 12.16 -4.64 -2.37
N LEU A 124 11.70 -5.88 -2.44
CA LEU A 124 11.61 -6.63 -3.70
C LEU A 124 10.64 -5.96 -4.68
N GLU A 125 9.52 -5.43 -4.19
CA GLU A 125 8.59 -4.69 -5.01
C GLU A 125 9.19 -3.37 -5.53
N ALA A 126 9.94 -2.65 -4.69
CA ALA A 126 10.68 -1.46 -5.12
C ALA A 126 11.72 -1.81 -6.20
N ALA A 127 12.48 -2.90 -6.02
CA ALA A 127 13.45 -3.37 -7.01
C ALA A 127 12.78 -3.72 -8.34
N LYS A 128 11.64 -4.42 -8.31
CA LYS A 128 10.83 -4.69 -9.51
C LYS A 128 10.35 -3.40 -10.17
N GLY A 129 9.91 -2.42 -9.38
CA GLY A 129 9.51 -1.11 -9.87
C GLY A 129 10.65 -0.38 -10.61
N LEU A 130 11.88 -0.44 -10.08
CA LEU A 130 13.06 0.13 -10.71
C LEU A 130 13.41 -0.55 -12.03
N ILE A 131 13.41 -1.89 -12.06
CA ILE A 131 13.70 -2.66 -13.29
C ILE A 131 12.69 -2.29 -14.38
N GLN A 132 11.39 -2.29 -14.05
CA GLN A 132 10.35 -1.93 -15.01
C GLN A 132 10.45 -0.46 -15.47
N ALA A 133 10.92 0.45 -14.62
CA ALA A 133 11.17 1.84 -15.01
C ALA A 133 12.30 1.95 -16.04
N ILE A 134 13.39 1.19 -15.85
CA ILE A 134 14.52 1.12 -16.78
C ILE A 134 14.08 0.54 -18.12
N GLU A 135 13.36 -0.57 -18.11
CA GLU A 135 12.83 -1.19 -19.33
C GLU A 135 11.91 -0.22 -20.09
N PHE A 136 11.02 0.48 -19.39
CA PHE A 136 10.14 1.47 -20.01
C PHE A 136 10.91 2.64 -20.61
N ALA A 137 11.98 3.11 -19.96
CA ALA A 137 12.84 4.15 -20.48
C ALA A 137 13.61 3.68 -21.73
N SER A 138 14.13 2.43 -21.70
CA SER A 138 14.88 1.84 -22.81
C SER A 138 14.03 1.52 -24.04
N GLN A 139 12.74 1.20 -23.89
CA GLN A 139 11.84 0.93 -25.01
C GLN A 139 11.33 2.20 -25.71
N LYS A 140 11.49 3.35 -25.07
CA LYS A 140 11.04 4.66 -25.59
C LYS A 140 12.18 5.56 -26.08
N GLY A 141 13.44 5.17 -25.88
CA GLY A 141 14.62 5.82 -26.43
C GLY A 141 15.03 5.16 -27.74
#